data_AF-A0A9D6Q395-F1
#
_entry.id   AF-A0A9D6Q395-F1
#
_cell.length_a   1.000
_cell.length_b   1.000
_cell.length_c   1.000
_cell.angle_alpha   90.00
_cell.angle_beta   90.00
_cell.angle_gamma   90.00
#
_symmetry.space_group_name_H-M   'P 1'
#
loop_
_entity.id
_entity.type
_entity.pdbx_description
1 polymer ?
#
loop_
_entity_poly.entity_id
_entity_poly.type
_entity_poly.pdbx_seq_one_letter_code
_entity_poly.pdbx_strand_id
1 'polypeptide(L)'
;MTKVTHTITRRPKKTNRTIKTCCLILLAGLFVCVVVFFWSQKIPQELDPNRIALIAVVGNNYIFRGNNPFVTKDKETVFAYHELTSYFNNILSQQDRNLLQDYYLVDVSLLDLDEYYTMKKEEQFFAKHPDRGRVMNISTLSPSLLFKRSPHSNRVTQQITERYSLWVTNTLKQIQEMASRQTDKPIIIYIHCNAGRDRTGFIVAGYKLLFHNVHLSGVRLQNVAESGRNSEGVYEQAIYSYCLHVKQVYNKSNDYCD
;
A
#
# COMPACT_ATOMS: atom_id res chain seq x y z
N MET A 1 -37.88 4.95 -82.91
CA MET A 1 -37.35 5.43 -81.61
C MET A 1 -38.09 4.70 -80.50
N THR A 2 -37.49 3.65 -79.95
CA THR A 2 -38.15 2.74 -79.00
C THR A 2 -37.49 2.95 -77.62
N LYS A 3 -38.24 3.47 -76.65
CA LYS A 3 -37.76 3.70 -75.28
C LYS A 3 -37.68 2.36 -74.54
N VAL A 4 -36.47 1.93 -74.21
CA VAL A 4 -36.21 0.77 -73.36
C VAL A 4 -36.21 1.24 -71.90
N THR A 5 -37.23 0.85 -71.14
CA THR A 5 -37.36 1.15 -69.71
C THR A 5 -36.70 0.02 -68.92
N HIS A 6 -35.53 0.29 -68.32
CA HIS A 6 -34.88 -0.67 -67.42
C HIS A 6 -35.48 -0.60 -66.02
N THR A 7 -36.28 -1.60 -65.67
CA THR A 7 -36.81 -1.78 -64.31
C THR A 7 -35.72 -2.36 -63.41
N ILE A 8 -35.14 -1.54 -62.53
CA ILE A 8 -34.16 -1.99 -61.52
C ILE A 8 -34.90 -2.70 -60.38
N THR A 9 -34.91 -4.03 -60.39
CA THR A 9 -35.37 -4.85 -59.26
C THR A 9 -34.33 -4.83 -58.14
N ARG A 10 -34.56 -4.01 -57.12
CA ARG A 10 -33.76 -4.02 -55.88
C ARG A 10 -33.94 -5.36 -55.16
N ARG A 11 -32.90 -6.20 -55.15
CA ARG A 11 -32.87 -7.41 -54.32
C ARG A 11 -32.96 -7.01 -52.83
N PRO A 12 -33.85 -7.64 -52.03
CA PRO A 12 -33.92 -7.38 -50.61
C PRO A 12 -32.60 -7.78 -49.96
N LYS A 13 -31.93 -6.83 -49.29
CA LYS A 13 -30.75 -7.12 -48.45
C LYS A 13 -31.21 -8.09 -47.35
N LYS A 14 -30.83 -9.37 -47.47
CA LYS A 14 -30.93 -10.36 -46.38
C LYS A 14 -30.05 -9.87 -45.25
N THR A 15 -30.65 -9.15 -44.29
CA THR A 15 -30.00 -8.74 -43.06
C THR A 15 -29.64 -9.98 -42.28
N ASN A 16 -28.34 -10.19 -42.12
CA ASN A 16 -27.75 -11.40 -41.55
C ASN A 16 -28.04 -11.44 -40.04
N ARG A 17 -29.18 -12.04 -39.66
CA ARG A 17 -29.66 -12.12 -38.26
C ARG A 17 -28.58 -12.68 -37.32
N THR A 18 -27.72 -13.56 -37.82
CA THR A 18 -26.63 -14.21 -37.08
C THR A 18 -25.58 -13.23 -36.55
N ILE A 19 -25.29 -12.15 -37.29
CA ILE A 19 -24.31 -11.13 -36.88
C ILE A 19 -24.87 -10.30 -35.71
N LYS A 20 -26.18 -10.01 -35.72
CA LYS A 20 -26.83 -9.25 -34.64
C LYS A 20 -26.81 -10.01 -33.32
N THR A 21 -27.03 -11.33 -33.36
CA THR A 21 -27.02 -12.16 -32.15
C THR A 21 -25.61 -12.28 -31.55
N CYS A 22 -24.56 -12.42 -32.38
CA CYS A 22 -23.18 -12.46 -31.87
C CYS A 22 -22.74 -11.14 -31.22
N CYS A 23 -23.07 -9.98 -31.81
CA CYS A 23 -22.76 -8.69 -31.20
C CYS A 23 -23.46 -8.50 -29.85
N LEU A 24 -24.72 -8.94 -29.72
CA LEU A 24 -25.48 -8.82 -28.47
C LEU A 24 -24.87 -9.67 -27.34
N ILE A 25 -24.40 -10.88 -27.66
CA ILE A 25 -23.73 -11.78 -26.69
C ILE A 25 -22.38 -11.19 -26.25
N LEU A 26 -21.59 -10.64 -27.18
CA LEU A 26 -20.31 -10.00 -26.86
C LEU A 26 -20.49 -8.76 -25.98
N LEU A 27 -21.50 -7.92 -26.27
CA LEU A 27 -21.82 -6.75 -25.46
C LEU A 27 -22.31 -7.14 -24.06
N ALA A 28 -23.14 -8.18 -23.95
CA ALA A 28 -23.57 -8.70 -22.66
C ALA A 28 -22.40 -9.27 -21.84
N GLY A 29 -21.48 -10.00 -22.48
CA GLY A 29 -20.27 -10.52 -21.83
C GLY A 29 -19.34 -9.41 -21.32
N LEU A 30 -19.12 -8.37 -22.13
CA LEU A 30 -18.37 -7.17 -21.72
C LEU A 30 -19.03 -6.45 -20.55
N PHE A 31 -20.36 -6.29 -20.57
CA PHE A 31 -21.09 -5.66 -19.48
C PHE A 31 -20.98 -6.45 -18.17
N VAL A 32 -21.11 -7.79 -18.21
CA VAL A 32 -20.93 -8.65 -17.05
C VAL A 32 -19.50 -8.55 -16.50
N CYS A 33 -18.48 -8.54 -17.37
CA CYS A 33 -17.08 -8.37 -16.93
C CYS A 33 -16.85 -7.02 -16.25
N VAL A 34 -17.44 -5.94 -16.78
CA VAL A 34 -17.33 -4.60 -16.18
C VAL A 34 -18.03 -4.56 -14.82
N VAL A 35 -19.24 -5.12 -14.69
CA VAL A 35 -19.96 -5.18 -13.41
C VAL A 35 -19.19 -6.01 -12.38
N VAL A 36 -18.66 -7.18 -12.75
CA VAL A 36 -17.84 -8.02 -11.86
C VAL A 36 -16.55 -7.28 -11.46
N PHE A 37 -15.92 -6.54 -12.38
CA PHE A 37 -14.73 -5.74 -12.08
C PHE A 37 -15.03 -4.62 -11.06
N PHE A 38 -16.18 -3.95 -11.20
CA PHE A 38 -16.60 -2.93 -10.22
C PHE A 38 -17.01 -3.52 -8.87
N TRP A 39 -17.56 -4.75 -8.84
CA TRP A 39 -17.88 -5.46 -7.60
C TRP A 39 -16.68 -6.09 -6.90
N SER A 40 -15.58 -6.31 -7.63
CA SER A 40 -14.33 -6.85 -7.08
C SER A 40 -13.42 -5.77 -6.48
N GLN A 41 -13.84 -4.50 -6.46
CA GLN A 41 -13.13 -3.46 -5.71
C GLN A 41 -13.10 -3.87 -4.24
N LYS A 42 -11.91 -4.15 -3.70
CA LYS A 42 -11.75 -4.55 -2.30
C LYS A 42 -12.30 -3.42 -1.42
N ILE A 43 -13.36 -3.70 -0.68
CA ILE A 43 -13.90 -2.78 0.33
C ILE A 43 -12.74 -2.39 1.24
N PRO A 44 -12.45 -1.08 1.42
CA PRO A 44 -11.43 -0.63 2.34
C PRO A 44 -11.71 -1.25 3.71
N GLN A 45 -10.74 -1.94 4.29
CA GLN A 45 -10.93 -2.44 5.65
C GLN A 45 -11.03 -1.24 6.58
N GLU A 46 -12.07 -1.22 7.40
CA GLU A 46 -12.23 -0.19 8.42
C GLU A 46 -11.05 -0.20 9.38
N LEU A 47 -10.70 0.99 9.86
CA LEU A 47 -9.63 1.21 10.82
C LEU A 47 -9.79 0.27 12.02
N ASP A 48 -8.77 -0.53 12.27
CA ASP A 48 -8.76 -1.56 13.32
C ASP A 48 -7.71 -1.17 14.37
N PRO A 49 -8.12 -0.79 15.60
CA PRO A 49 -7.18 -0.34 16.62
C PRO A 49 -6.14 -1.41 16.98
N ASN A 50 -6.45 -2.69 16.81
CA ASN A 50 -5.52 -3.78 17.14
C ASN A 50 -4.37 -3.91 16.14
N ARG A 51 -4.43 -3.22 15.00
CA ARG A 51 -3.38 -3.22 13.99
C ARG A 51 -2.49 -2.00 14.06
N ILE A 52 -2.84 -1.04 14.91
CA ILE A 52 -2.04 0.17 15.10
C ILE A 52 -0.96 -0.14 16.13
N ALA A 53 0.29 0.10 15.75
CA ALA A 53 1.41 -0.11 16.64
C ALA A 53 2.44 1.01 16.48
N LEU A 54 3.04 1.42 17.60
CA LEU A 54 4.18 2.32 17.61
C LEU A 54 5.44 1.56 17.19
N ILE A 55 6.10 2.05 16.14
CA ILE A 55 7.30 1.44 15.56
C ILE A 55 8.56 2.09 16.09
N ALA A 56 8.57 3.42 16.17
CA ALA A 56 9.75 4.18 16.58
C ALA A 56 9.37 5.51 17.21
N VAL A 57 10.26 6.00 18.07
CA VAL A 57 10.23 7.36 18.62
C VAL A 57 11.53 8.03 18.25
N VAL A 58 11.45 9.19 17.60
CA VAL A 58 12.61 9.94 17.12
C VAL A 58 12.48 11.38 17.63
N GLY A 59 13.16 11.67 18.74
CA GLY A 59 12.94 12.92 19.47
C GLY A 59 11.48 13.00 19.97
N ASN A 60 10.76 14.04 19.53
CA ASN A 60 9.33 14.23 19.85
C ASN A 60 8.39 13.69 18.76
N ASN A 61 8.92 13.01 17.74
CA ASN A 61 8.16 12.49 16.61
C ASN A 61 7.96 10.98 16.75
N TYR A 62 6.93 10.46 16.09
CA TYR A 62 6.52 9.07 16.24
C TYR A 62 6.26 8.43 14.87
N ILE A 63 6.63 7.16 14.75
CA ILE A 63 6.32 6.34 13.57
C ILE A 63 5.36 5.26 14.01
N PHE A 64 4.19 5.24 13.41
CA PHE A 64 3.17 4.23 13.60
C PHE A 64 2.97 3.40 12.34
N ARG A 65 2.48 2.19 12.51
CA ARG A 65 1.90 1.39 11.43
C ARG A 65 0.42 1.19 11.66
N GLY A 66 -0.31 0.79 10.62
CA GLY A 66 -1.64 0.23 10.77
C GLY A 66 -2.31 -0.11 9.44
N ASN A 67 -3.62 -0.30 9.47
CA ASN A 67 -4.44 -0.50 8.28
C ASN A 67 -5.05 0.82 7.79
N ASN A 68 -5.86 0.75 6.73
CA ASN A 68 -6.49 1.92 6.14
C ASN A 68 -7.15 2.85 7.19
N PRO A 69 -6.89 4.17 7.14
CA PRO A 69 -7.38 5.13 8.12
C PRO A 69 -8.82 5.58 7.83
N PHE A 70 -9.73 4.64 7.55
CA PHE A 70 -11.10 4.93 7.16
C PHE A 70 -12.11 4.25 8.06
N VAL A 71 -13.23 4.92 8.30
CA VAL A 71 -14.39 4.38 9.01
C VAL A 71 -15.66 4.66 8.23
N THR A 72 -16.70 3.83 8.39
CA THR A 72 -18.02 4.12 7.82
C THR A 72 -18.84 4.96 8.81
N LYS A 73 -19.21 6.17 8.42
CA LYS A 73 -20.15 7.03 9.15
C LYS A 73 -21.31 7.39 8.22
N ASP A 74 -22.54 7.15 8.66
CA ASP A 74 -23.74 7.46 7.88
C ASP A 74 -23.74 6.88 6.45
N LYS A 75 -23.21 5.65 6.30
CA LYS A 75 -23.01 4.94 5.02
C LYS A 75 -21.95 5.56 4.09
N GLU A 76 -21.18 6.52 4.59
CA GLU A 76 -20.04 7.11 3.88
C GLU A 76 -18.71 6.67 4.50
N THR A 77 -17.76 6.27 3.65
CA THR A 77 -16.39 6.00 4.08
C THR A 77 -15.61 7.31 4.17
N VAL A 78 -15.22 7.70 5.39
CA VAL A 78 -14.54 8.96 5.72
C VAL A 78 -13.19 8.71 6.38
N PHE A 79 -12.25 9.65 6.20
CA PHE A 79 -10.92 9.58 6.83
C PHE A 79 -11.04 9.77 8.35
N ALA A 80 -10.50 8.82 9.11
CA ALA A 80 -10.73 8.63 10.53
C ALA A 80 -9.69 9.36 11.40
N TYR A 81 -9.50 10.66 11.18
CA TYR A 81 -8.43 11.44 11.84
C TYR A 81 -8.55 11.43 13.38
N HIS A 82 -9.77 11.60 13.90
CA HIS A 82 -10.03 11.65 15.34
C HIS A 82 -9.88 10.28 16.00
N GLU A 83 -10.33 9.22 15.33
CA GLU A 83 -10.16 7.84 15.76
C GLU A 83 -8.67 7.48 15.81
N LEU A 84 -7.90 7.81 14.77
CA LEU A 84 -6.44 7.65 14.76
C LEU A 84 -5.78 8.39 15.93
N THR A 85 -6.14 9.66 16.16
CA THR A 85 -5.60 10.44 17.28
C THR A 85 -5.85 9.74 18.62
N SER A 86 -7.07 9.24 18.82
CA SER A 86 -7.46 8.49 20.02
C SER A 86 -6.61 7.24 20.20
N TYR A 87 -6.41 6.46 19.13
CA TYR A 87 -5.60 5.24 19.17
C TYR A 87 -4.12 5.52 19.41
N PHE A 88 -3.55 6.57 18.79
CA PHE A 88 -2.17 7.00 19.07
C PHE A 88 -2.02 7.37 20.54
N ASN A 89 -2.92 8.19 21.08
CA ASN A 89 -2.87 8.60 22.48
C ASN A 89 -3.05 7.44 23.46
N ASN A 90 -3.88 6.45 23.13
CA ASN A 90 -3.99 5.23 23.92
C ASN A 90 -2.68 4.41 23.92
N ILE A 91 -1.99 4.30 22.78
CA ILE A 91 -0.70 3.60 22.71
C ILE A 91 0.40 4.38 23.46
N LEU A 92 0.41 5.71 23.34
CA LEU A 92 1.39 6.57 24.00
C LEU A 92 1.20 6.60 25.52
N SER A 93 -0.05 6.61 26.01
CA SER A 93 -0.34 6.54 27.46
C SER A 93 0.14 5.23 28.08
N GLN A 94 -0.01 4.11 27.38
CA GLN A 94 0.47 2.80 27.81
C GLN A 94 2.00 2.70 27.90
N GLN A 95 2.73 3.67 27.32
CA GLN A 95 4.19 3.75 27.36
C GLN A 95 4.69 4.94 28.17
N ASP A 96 3.84 5.54 29.02
CA ASP A 96 4.15 6.73 29.83
C ASP A 96 4.70 7.91 28.99
N ARG A 97 4.13 8.12 27.80
CA ARG A 97 4.51 9.20 26.88
C ARG A 97 3.47 10.32 26.87
N ASN A 98 3.92 11.51 26.47
CA ASN A 98 3.06 12.68 26.34
C ASN A 98 1.97 12.45 25.29
N LEU A 99 0.73 12.74 25.65
CA LEU A 99 -0.40 12.69 24.74
C LEU A 99 -0.29 13.79 23.69
N LEU A 100 -0.65 13.44 22.46
CA LEU A 100 -0.74 14.34 21.32
C LEU A 100 -1.97 15.23 21.48
N GLN A 101 -1.74 16.54 21.62
CA GLN A 101 -2.80 17.56 21.57
C GLN A 101 -2.87 18.23 20.20
N ASP A 102 -1.70 18.49 19.60
CA ASP A 102 -1.55 19.10 18.28
C ASP A 102 -0.32 18.46 17.61
N TYR A 103 -0.46 18.00 16.37
CA TYR A 103 0.59 17.29 15.64
C TYR A 103 0.36 17.38 14.13
N TYR A 104 1.40 17.09 13.35
CA TYR A 104 1.35 17.03 11.90
C TYR A 104 1.42 15.57 11.42
N LEU A 105 0.38 15.10 10.73
CA LEU A 105 0.29 13.72 10.24
C LEU A 105 0.89 13.58 8.83
N VAL A 106 1.89 12.72 8.67
CA VAL A 106 2.36 12.23 7.38
C VAL A 106 1.77 10.84 7.16
N ASP A 107 0.73 10.77 6.33
CA ASP A 107 0.03 9.54 5.97
C ASP A 107 0.79 8.83 4.83
N VAL A 108 1.57 7.81 5.17
CA VAL A 108 2.38 7.05 4.21
C VAL A 108 1.56 5.88 3.67
N SER A 109 0.91 6.12 2.54
CA SER A 109 0.00 5.19 1.88
C SER A 109 0.80 4.21 1.00
N LEU A 110 0.63 2.91 1.25
CA LEU A 110 1.19 1.80 0.46
C LEU A 110 0.16 1.21 -0.51
N LEU A 111 -0.91 1.96 -0.81
CA LEU A 111 -2.03 1.50 -1.63
C LEU A 111 -1.68 1.51 -3.12
N ASP A 112 -2.02 0.43 -3.83
CA ASP A 112 -1.71 0.26 -5.24
C ASP A 112 -2.72 1.00 -6.14
N LEU A 113 -2.50 1.01 -7.47
CA LEU A 113 -3.40 1.67 -8.42
C LEU A 113 -4.82 1.09 -8.41
N ASP A 114 -5.00 -0.16 -8.02
CA ASP A 114 -6.31 -0.79 -7.83
C ASP A 114 -7.08 -0.22 -6.62
N GLU A 115 -6.38 0.47 -5.73
CA GLU A 115 -6.90 1.14 -4.52
C GLU A 115 -6.94 2.68 -4.68
N TYR A 116 -6.81 3.18 -5.91
CA TYR A 116 -6.73 4.61 -6.24
C TYR A 116 -7.83 5.48 -5.63
N TYR A 117 -9.08 4.96 -5.57
CA TYR A 117 -10.20 5.71 -4.98
C TYR A 117 -10.01 5.98 -3.49
N THR A 118 -9.42 5.04 -2.76
CA THR A 118 -9.12 5.20 -1.34
C THR A 118 -8.06 6.27 -1.14
N MET A 119 -6.96 6.19 -1.90
CA MET A 119 -5.89 7.20 -1.89
C MET A 119 -6.42 8.60 -2.23
N LYS A 120 -7.34 8.72 -3.20
CA LYS A 120 -7.94 10.03 -3.53
C LYS A 120 -8.74 10.64 -2.39
N LYS A 121 -9.36 9.82 -1.53
CA LYS A 121 -10.03 10.32 -0.32
C LYS A 121 -9.04 10.84 0.72
N GLU A 122 -7.88 10.18 0.87
CA GLU A 122 -6.78 10.67 1.72
C GLU A 122 -6.31 12.04 1.23
N GLU A 123 -5.99 12.15 -0.07
CA GLU A 123 -5.56 13.41 -0.68
C GLU A 123 -6.60 14.52 -0.52
N GLN A 124 -7.89 14.20 -0.72
CA GLN A 124 -8.98 15.16 -0.53
C GLN A 124 -9.11 15.63 0.92
N PHE A 125 -8.90 14.74 1.90
CA PHE A 125 -8.93 15.11 3.31
C PHE A 125 -7.82 16.11 3.62
N PHE A 126 -6.57 15.81 3.26
CA PHE A 126 -5.44 16.70 3.56
C PHE A 126 -5.42 17.97 2.69
N ALA A 127 -6.01 17.95 1.49
CA ALA A 127 -6.23 19.18 0.72
C ALA A 127 -7.20 20.15 1.43
N LYS A 128 -8.21 19.62 2.15
CA LYS A 128 -9.15 20.42 2.95
C LYS A 128 -8.59 20.79 4.34
N HIS A 129 -7.63 20.04 4.85
CA HIS A 129 -7.02 20.20 6.17
C HIS A 129 -5.47 20.20 6.11
N PRO A 130 -4.84 21.16 5.39
CA PRO A 130 -3.40 21.16 5.16
C PRO A 130 -2.58 21.40 6.44
N ASP A 131 -3.20 21.99 7.47
CA ASP A 131 -2.63 22.20 8.81
C ASP A 131 -2.49 20.90 9.61
N ARG A 132 -3.25 19.86 9.26
CA ARG A 132 -3.28 18.58 9.98
C ARG A 132 -2.30 17.55 9.43
N GLY A 133 -1.79 17.75 8.22
CA GLY A 133 -0.90 16.76 7.61
C GLY A 133 -0.83 16.77 6.10
N ARG A 134 -0.34 15.65 5.54
CA ARG A 134 -0.28 15.36 4.11
C ARG A 134 -0.22 13.86 3.84
N VAL A 135 -0.57 13.46 2.62
CA VAL A 135 -0.34 12.10 2.09
C VAL A 135 1.04 12.01 1.45
N MET A 136 1.70 10.87 1.64
CA MET A 136 2.87 10.44 0.88
C MET A 136 2.59 9.05 0.33
N ASN A 137 2.21 8.98 -0.94
CA ASN A 137 2.01 7.69 -1.60
C ASN A 137 3.35 7.10 -2.06
N ILE A 138 3.63 5.86 -1.64
CA ILE A 138 4.81 5.07 -2.05
C ILE A 138 4.41 3.73 -2.69
N SER A 139 3.25 3.68 -3.35
CA SER A 139 2.65 2.52 -4.06
C SER A 139 3.55 1.79 -5.05
N THR A 140 4.68 2.37 -5.44
CA THR A 140 5.67 1.67 -6.28
C THR A 140 6.38 0.52 -5.54
N LEU A 141 6.09 0.32 -4.25
CA LEU A 141 6.44 -0.89 -3.51
C LEU A 141 5.60 -2.08 -4.00
N SER A 142 6.13 -2.84 -4.96
CA SER A 142 5.72 -4.22 -5.16
C SER A 142 6.77 -5.16 -4.56
N PRO A 143 6.60 -5.65 -3.31
CA PRO A 143 7.55 -6.58 -2.69
C PRO A 143 7.76 -7.86 -3.50
N SER A 144 6.85 -8.16 -4.43
CA SER A 144 7.01 -9.23 -5.41
C SER A 144 8.27 -9.10 -6.29
N LEU A 145 8.83 -7.89 -6.42
CA LEU A 145 10.08 -7.61 -7.15
C LEU A 145 11.33 -7.97 -6.35
N LEU A 146 11.21 -8.27 -5.04
CA LEU A 146 12.31 -8.82 -4.24
C LEU A 146 12.32 -10.34 -4.33
N PHE A 147 12.88 -10.82 -5.43
CA PHE A 147 13.09 -12.24 -5.63
C PHE A 147 14.01 -12.80 -4.55
N LYS A 148 13.76 -14.06 -4.15
CA LYS A 148 14.67 -14.82 -3.30
C LYS A 148 16.05 -14.84 -3.98
N ARG A 149 17.07 -14.29 -3.32
CA ARG A 149 18.44 -14.29 -3.81
C ARG A 149 18.93 -15.74 -3.83
N SER A 150 18.86 -16.36 -5.00
CA SER A 150 19.38 -17.71 -5.24
C SER A 150 20.74 -17.59 -5.95
N PRO A 151 21.74 -18.44 -5.64
CA PRO A 151 22.96 -18.54 -6.45
C PRO A 151 22.69 -18.78 -7.94
N HIS A 152 21.52 -19.34 -8.27
CA HIS A 152 21.07 -19.60 -9.64
C HIS A 152 20.18 -18.50 -10.23
N SER A 153 19.96 -17.38 -9.51
CA SER A 153 19.23 -16.25 -10.08
C SER A 153 20.02 -15.64 -11.24
N ASN A 154 19.35 -15.38 -12.36
CA ASN A 154 20.00 -14.75 -13.50
C ASN A 154 20.39 -13.30 -13.17
N ARG A 155 21.34 -12.75 -13.92
CA ARG A 155 21.87 -11.39 -13.72
C ARG A 155 20.79 -10.30 -13.71
N VAL A 156 19.73 -10.45 -14.52
CA VAL A 156 18.63 -9.49 -14.60
C VAL A 156 17.83 -9.46 -13.29
N THR A 157 17.48 -10.63 -12.77
CA THR A 157 16.79 -10.78 -11.48
C THR A 157 17.60 -10.15 -10.35
N GLN A 158 18.92 -10.38 -10.31
CA GLN A 158 19.79 -9.78 -9.30
C GLN A 158 19.80 -8.25 -9.39
N GLN A 159 19.93 -7.70 -10.60
CA GLN A 159 19.90 -6.24 -10.82
C GLN A 159 18.56 -5.61 -10.40
N ILE A 160 17.44 -6.28 -10.67
CA ILE A 160 16.11 -5.82 -10.23
C ILE A 160 16.04 -5.82 -8.70
N THR A 161 16.41 -6.93 -8.05
CA THR A 161 16.41 -7.04 -6.59
C THR A 161 17.30 -5.99 -5.93
N GLU A 162 18.50 -5.75 -6.47
CA GLU A 162 19.44 -4.74 -5.95
C GLU A 162 18.91 -3.31 -6.09
N ARG A 163 18.39 -2.95 -7.28
CA ARG A 163 17.78 -1.64 -7.51
C ARG A 163 16.59 -1.41 -6.60
N TYR A 164 15.74 -2.42 -6.46
CA TYR A 164 14.58 -2.33 -5.59
C TYR A 164 14.99 -2.22 -4.11
N SER A 165 16.00 -2.98 -3.67
CA SER A 165 16.53 -2.87 -2.29
C SER A 165 17.13 -1.49 -2.01
N LEU A 166 17.83 -0.90 -2.98
CA LEU A 166 18.33 0.47 -2.87
C LEU A 166 17.17 1.47 -2.77
N TRP A 167 16.14 1.30 -3.58
CA TRP A 167 14.95 2.14 -3.52
C TRP A 167 14.24 2.05 -2.16
N VAL A 168 14.02 0.84 -1.64
CA VAL A 168 13.47 0.63 -0.29
C VAL A 168 14.33 1.33 0.76
N THR A 169 15.66 1.16 0.70
CA THR A 169 16.60 1.83 1.60
C THR A 169 16.45 3.35 1.56
N ASN A 170 16.32 3.93 0.38
CA ASN A 170 16.13 5.38 0.23
C ASN A 170 14.79 5.84 0.79
N THR A 171 13.70 5.09 0.55
CA THR A 171 12.38 5.36 1.12
C THR A 171 12.42 5.32 2.65
N LEU A 172 13.07 4.33 3.23
CA LEU A 172 13.22 4.21 4.69
C LEU A 172 14.06 5.35 5.27
N LYS A 173 15.12 5.78 4.57
CA LYS A 173 15.90 6.97 4.94
C LYS A 173 15.08 8.25 4.88
N GLN A 174 14.22 8.42 3.88
CA GLN A 174 13.30 9.56 3.82
C GLN A 174 12.32 9.57 5.00
N ILE A 175 11.77 8.41 5.36
CA ILE A 175 10.91 8.25 6.55
C ILE A 175 11.69 8.64 7.82
N GLN A 176 12.91 8.12 7.99
CA GLN A 176 13.76 8.46 9.13
C GLN A 176 14.09 9.96 9.18
N GLU A 177 14.42 10.56 8.04
CA GLU A 177 14.73 11.98 7.94
C GLU A 177 13.52 12.82 8.35
N MET A 178 12.33 12.51 7.84
CA MET A 178 11.09 13.18 8.25
C MET A 178 10.85 13.05 9.75
N ALA A 179 11.03 11.84 10.31
CA ALA A 179 10.89 11.60 11.75
C ALA A 179 11.96 12.32 12.58
N SER A 180 13.10 12.69 11.99
CA SER A 180 14.19 13.38 12.69
C SER A 180 14.08 14.91 12.63
N ARG A 181 13.15 15.46 11.84
CA ARG A 181 12.98 16.93 11.72
C ARG A 181 12.46 17.52 13.03
N GLN A 182 13.12 18.57 13.48
CA GLN A 182 12.62 19.39 14.59
C GLN A 182 11.60 20.39 14.03
N THR A 183 10.41 20.38 14.61
CA THR A 183 9.29 21.23 14.22
C THR A 183 8.56 21.71 15.47
N ASP A 184 7.78 22.78 15.33
CA ASP A 184 7.01 23.35 16.45
C ASP A 184 5.93 22.39 16.97
N LYS A 185 5.52 21.42 16.14
CA LYS A 185 4.57 20.35 16.47
C LYS A 185 5.22 18.99 16.25
N PRO A 186 4.90 17.97 17.06
CA PRO A 186 5.25 16.58 16.76
C PRO A 186 4.82 16.15 15.37
N ILE A 187 5.67 15.39 14.67
CA ILE A 187 5.32 14.70 13.43
C ILE A 187 4.92 13.27 13.77
N ILE A 188 3.76 12.86 13.26
CA ILE A 188 3.31 11.47 13.26
C ILE A 188 3.43 10.93 11.86
N ILE A 189 4.23 9.90 11.65
CA ILE A 189 4.30 9.17 10.39
C ILE A 189 3.44 7.91 10.55
N TYR A 190 2.36 7.80 9.79
CA TYR A 190 1.48 6.63 9.82
C TYR A 190 1.64 5.81 8.54
N ILE A 191 2.28 4.65 8.64
CA ILE A 191 2.54 3.76 7.50
C ILE A 191 1.44 2.72 7.39
N HIS A 192 0.71 2.71 6.29
CA HIS A 192 -0.43 1.80 6.15
C HIS A 192 -0.60 1.21 4.77
N CYS A 193 -1.32 0.10 4.73
CA CYS A 193 -1.90 -0.46 3.51
C CYS A 193 -3.32 -0.92 3.87
N ASN A 194 -4.08 -1.45 2.91
CA ASN A 194 -5.47 -1.79 3.17
C ASN A 194 -5.71 -2.65 4.42
N ALA A 195 -4.96 -3.73 4.59
CA ALA A 195 -5.06 -4.56 5.79
C ALA A 195 -4.05 -4.19 6.89
N GLY A 196 -3.07 -3.34 6.61
CA GLY A 196 -1.97 -3.06 7.55
C GLY A 196 -1.07 -4.24 7.86
N ARG A 197 -1.04 -5.25 6.98
CA ARG A 197 -0.31 -6.52 7.21
C ARG A 197 0.91 -6.65 6.34
N ASP A 198 0.74 -7.01 5.07
CA ASP A 198 1.85 -7.50 4.25
C ASP A 198 2.78 -6.39 3.73
N ARG A 199 2.27 -5.44 2.91
CA ARG A 199 3.04 -4.27 2.44
C ARG A 199 3.57 -3.43 3.61
N THR A 200 2.72 -3.17 4.60
CA THR A 200 3.08 -2.44 5.82
C THR A 200 4.14 -3.19 6.62
N GLY A 201 3.97 -4.49 6.82
CA GLY A 201 4.91 -5.34 7.54
C GLY A 201 6.26 -5.43 6.85
N PHE A 202 6.30 -5.44 5.51
CA PHE A 202 7.55 -5.37 4.76
C PHE A 202 8.30 -4.06 5.03
N ILE A 203 7.62 -2.91 4.95
CA ILE A 203 8.25 -1.60 5.19
C ILE A 203 8.69 -1.44 6.65
N VAL A 204 7.84 -1.82 7.60
CA VAL A 204 8.15 -1.75 9.03
C VAL A 204 9.30 -2.68 9.40
N ALA A 205 9.33 -3.90 8.87
CA ALA A 205 10.47 -4.81 9.07
C ALA A 205 11.75 -4.22 8.46
N GLY A 206 11.69 -3.68 7.25
CA GLY A 206 12.82 -3.01 6.62
C GLY A 206 13.35 -1.85 7.46
N TYR A 207 12.46 -1.04 8.02
CA TYR A 207 12.81 0.06 8.91
C TYR A 207 13.56 -0.44 10.16
N LYS A 208 13.03 -1.47 10.84
CA LYS A 208 13.63 -2.07 12.04
C LYS A 208 14.98 -2.72 11.76
N LEU A 209 15.11 -3.39 10.60
CA LEU A 209 16.38 -3.93 10.15
C LEU A 209 17.41 -2.80 9.97
N LEU A 210 17.03 -1.75 9.23
CA LEU A 210 17.97 -0.69 8.87
C LEU A 210 18.40 0.17 10.08
N PHE A 211 17.45 0.62 10.90
CA PHE A 211 17.70 1.64 11.93
C PHE A 211 17.75 1.12 13.36
N HIS A 212 17.09 0.01 13.68
CA HIS A 212 17.01 -0.51 15.05
C HIS A 212 17.93 -1.71 15.29
N ASN A 213 18.66 -2.15 14.26
CA ASN A 213 19.58 -3.29 14.34
C ASN A 213 18.91 -4.58 14.85
N VAL A 214 17.61 -4.76 14.59
CA VAL A 214 16.86 -5.96 14.97
C VAL A 214 17.21 -7.09 13.99
N HIS A 215 17.40 -8.31 14.46
CA HIS A 215 17.63 -9.50 13.61
C HIS A 215 16.35 -9.90 12.87
N LEU A 216 16.49 -10.65 11.78
CA LEU A 216 15.36 -11.09 10.97
C LEU A 216 14.29 -11.85 11.76
N SER A 217 14.70 -12.79 12.61
CA SER A 217 13.79 -13.53 13.49
C SER A 217 12.99 -12.61 14.40
N GLY A 218 13.63 -11.59 14.99
CA GLY A 218 13.00 -10.57 15.82
C GLY A 218 11.96 -9.73 15.06
N VAL A 219 12.29 -9.25 13.86
CA VAL A 219 11.32 -8.45 13.07
C VAL A 219 10.12 -9.28 12.61
N ARG A 220 10.31 -10.58 12.31
CA ARG A 220 9.20 -11.50 11.98
C ARG A 220 8.25 -11.67 13.15
N LEU A 221 8.77 -11.98 14.34
CA LEU A 221 7.96 -12.13 15.55
C LEU A 221 7.17 -10.86 15.87
N GLN A 222 7.81 -9.70 15.76
CA GLN A 222 7.14 -8.43 15.97
C GLN A 222 6.06 -8.16 14.91
N ASN A 223 6.32 -8.46 13.63
CA ASN A 223 5.30 -8.34 12.58
C ASN A 223 4.07 -9.22 12.85
N VAL A 224 4.27 -10.44 13.37
CA VAL A 224 3.16 -11.33 13.75
C VAL A 224 2.37 -10.73 14.90
N ALA A 225 3.06 -10.26 15.94
CA ALA A 225 2.43 -9.64 17.11
C ALA A 225 1.62 -8.39 16.73
N GLU A 226 2.13 -7.55 15.82
CA GLU A 226 1.48 -6.30 15.38
C GLU A 226 0.35 -6.52 14.38
N SER A 227 0.38 -7.60 13.58
CA SER A 227 -0.60 -7.81 12.49
C SER A 227 -1.62 -8.93 12.78
N GLY A 228 -1.37 -9.71 13.83
CA GLY A 228 -2.16 -10.88 14.24
C GLY A 228 -1.95 -12.13 13.38
N ARG A 229 -1.05 -12.11 12.39
CA ARG A 229 -0.72 -13.29 11.56
C ARG A 229 0.66 -13.21 10.93
N ASN A 230 1.14 -14.33 10.40
CA ASN A 230 2.31 -14.36 9.52
C ASN A 230 2.06 -13.55 8.24
N SER A 231 3.11 -12.92 7.71
CA SER A 231 3.05 -12.30 6.38
C SER A 231 2.89 -13.38 5.32
N GLU A 232 2.28 -13.03 4.19
CA GLU A 232 2.23 -13.95 3.06
C GLU A 232 3.64 -14.28 2.54
N GLY A 233 3.82 -15.47 1.96
CA GLY A 233 5.14 -16.01 1.62
C GLY A 233 5.99 -15.10 0.72
N VAL A 234 5.37 -14.35 -0.20
CA VAL A 234 6.07 -13.37 -1.05
C VAL A 234 6.69 -12.24 -0.22
N TYR A 235 5.99 -11.77 0.81
CA TYR A 235 6.48 -10.68 1.67
C TYR A 235 7.52 -11.19 2.66
N GLU A 236 7.40 -12.41 3.17
CA GLU A 236 8.45 -13.04 3.97
C GLU A 236 9.76 -13.19 3.18
N GLN A 237 9.67 -13.55 1.89
CA GLN A 237 10.82 -13.60 0.99
C GLN A 237 11.39 -12.20 0.72
N ALA A 238 10.53 -11.20 0.56
CA ALA A 238 10.94 -9.82 0.37
C ALA A 238 11.71 -9.28 1.60
N ILE A 239 11.20 -9.53 2.82
CA ILE A 239 11.86 -9.15 4.08
C ILE A 239 13.23 -9.84 4.17
N TYR A 240 13.30 -11.15 3.88
CA TYR A 240 14.57 -11.88 3.88
C TYR A 240 15.57 -11.32 2.86
N SER A 241 15.13 -11.08 1.63
CA SER A 241 15.96 -10.52 0.56
C SER A 241 16.50 -9.14 0.92
N TYR A 242 15.65 -8.30 1.53
CA TYR A 242 16.05 -6.99 2.02
C TYR A 242 17.02 -7.09 3.21
N CYS A 243 16.83 -8.05 4.13
CA CYS A 243 17.80 -8.30 5.21
C CYS A 243 19.19 -8.61 4.64
N LEU A 244 19.29 -9.48 3.63
CA LEU A 244 20.57 -9.81 2.99
C LEU A 244 21.24 -8.57 2.40
N HIS A 245 20.45 -7.66 1.79
CA HIS A 245 20.95 -6.38 1.31
C HIS A 245 21.49 -5.52 2.46
N VAL A 246 20.73 -5.35 3.55
CA VAL A 246 21.16 -4.57 4.72
C VAL A 246 22.45 -5.16 5.31
N LYS A 247 22.51 -6.48 5.46
CA LYS A 247 23.70 -7.19 5.94
C LYS A 247 24.93 -6.89 5.08
N GLN A 248 24.79 -7.01 3.76
CA GLN A 248 25.88 -6.79 2.81
C GLN A 248 26.35 -5.32 2.78
N VAL A 249 25.42 -4.37 2.70
CA VAL A 249 25.75 -2.94 2.52
C VAL A 249 26.24 -2.28 3.82
N TYR A 250 25.71 -2.71 4.97
CA TYR A 250 26.01 -2.10 6.26
C TYR A 250 26.88 -2.99 7.17
N ASN A 251 27.52 -4.01 6.60
CA ASN A 251 28.46 -4.92 7.28
C ASN A 251 27.90 -5.47 8.61
N LYS A 252 26.65 -5.97 8.59
CA LYS A 252 26.02 -6.57 9.77
C LYS A 252 26.62 -7.95 10.08
N SER A 253 26.35 -8.46 11.28
CA SER A 253 26.83 -9.78 11.72
C SER A 253 26.33 -10.92 10.82
N ASN A 254 27.01 -12.07 10.91
CA ASN A 254 26.69 -13.22 10.06
C ASN A 254 25.30 -13.80 10.34
N ASP A 255 24.87 -13.78 11.60
CA ASP A 255 23.59 -14.24 12.11
C ASP A 255 22.44 -13.21 11.97
N TYR A 256 22.70 -12.08 11.31
CA TYR A 256 21.75 -10.99 11.23
C TYR A 256 20.44 -11.37 10.50
N CYS A 257 20.55 -12.26 9.52
CA CYS A 257 19.43 -12.72 8.69
C CYS A 257 19.05 -14.17 8.94
N ASP A 258 19.54 -14.76 10.04
CA ASP A 258 19.23 -16.13 10.44
C ASP A 258 17.93 -16.18 11.28
#